data_AF-A0A6V8NWQ3-F1
#
_entry.id   AF-A0A6V8NWQ3-F1
#
_cell.length_a   1.000
_cell.length_b   1.000
_cell.length_c   1.000
_cell.angle_alpha   90.00
_cell.angle_beta   90.00
_cell.angle_gamma   90.00
#
_symmetry.space_group_name_H-M   'P 1'
#
loop_
_entity.id
_entity.type
_entity.pdbx_description
1 polymer ?
#
loop_
_entity_poly.entity_id
_entity_poly.type
_entity_poly.pdbx_seq_one_letter_code
_entity_poly.pdbx_strand_id
1 'polypeptide(L)'
;AMNFSGYGTVRNFSEMKGTELKESSEKTGAVLVVGGGIAGMQASLDLADSGFKVYLAEKSPFIGGKMTQLDKTFPTNDCATCILTPRMVDVAENKNIELLVYSEVEEIKGYGGNFDVKIRQKATYVDWSKCTGCEECVSKCPAKIDDEFNQGLGRTKAISLPFPQAVPKKVTIKREFCHFFLKGKCRVCEKVCQLGAIDFDDQDQIIERKVGAIILAPGYEVYDAHHSPEFGFGRYPNVVTSLQFERLLSAAGPTGGHVQRPSDSQKPKRIAFLQCVGSRDQDHGYCSSVCCMYATKEAILAKEHDPDVDVDIYIMDMRAFGKGYDDYYNRAVEEYGIRYIRCRPSAIKEIPQSKNLLIKYQEGREGLRTEEYDLAILSVGLGPGSSSLSLSQKLDLQLNEYGFYQSDPFQPLLSDKPGVYVCGVFTEPKDIPESVIQASGCAALAAGLLAEARGSLVLEKTYPPEKDVSAEEPRIGVFVCHCGSNIAGVVDVNQVAEYARSLPGVAYVETDLFTCAQDTVLEMREKIKEHNLNRIVVSACTPLTHAPL
;
A
#
# COMPACT_ATOMS: atom_id res chain seq x y z
N ALA A 1 9.89 -4.28 54.21
CA ALA A 1 8.69 -5.06 53.86
C ALA A 1 7.85 -4.27 52.86
N MET A 2 8.09 -4.47 51.56
CA MET A 2 7.19 -4.10 50.47
C MET A 2 7.45 -5.12 49.37
N ASN A 3 6.41 -5.90 49.06
CA ASN A 3 6.42 -7.10 48.24
C ASN A 3 6.60 -6.75 46.76
N PHE A 4 7.69 -7.25 46.16
CA PHE A 4 7.79 -7.49 44.72
C PHE A 4 7.46 -8.96 44.47
N SER A 5 6.18 -9.28 44.35
CA SER A 5 5.71 -10.60 43.91
C SER A 5 4.71 -10.40 42.77
N GLY A 6 5.21 -10.44 41.53
CA GLY A 6 4.40 -10.23 40.35
C GLY A 6 5.17 -10.33 39.03
N TYR A 7 6.21 -11.16 38.97
CA TYR A 7 6.74 -11.63 37.69
C TYR A 7 6.23 -13.05 37.49
N GLY A 8 5.27 -13.19 36.58
CA GLY A 8 4.76 -14.48 36.14
C GLY A 8 5.90 -15.34 35.66
N THR A 9 5.95 -16.56 36.17
CA THR A 9 6.85 -17.63 35.77
C THR A 9 6.82 -17.77 34.25
N VAL A 10 8.01 -17.75 33.62
CA VAL A 10 8.21 -18.20 32.24
C VAL A 10 7.62 -19.60 32.13
N ARG A 11 6.49 -19.73 31.44
CA ARG A 11 5.87 -21.04 31.22
C ARG A 11 6.79 -21.81 30.26
N ASN A 12 7.49 -22.80 30.81
CA ASN A 12 8.11 -23.85 30.00
C ASN A 12 7.03 -24.48 29.12
N PHE A 13 7.33 -24.62 27.82
CA PHE A 13 6.47 -25.29 26.82
C PHE A 13 6.08 -26.74 27.19
N SER A 14 6.66 -27.31 28.24
CA SER A 14 6.38 -28.66 28.71
C SER A 14 5.18 -28.80 29.64
N GLU A 15 4.56 -27.70 30.12
CA GLU A 15 3.47 -27.74 31.12
C GLU A 15 2.09 -27.28 30.61
N MET A 16 1.85 -27.29 29.30
CA MET A 16 0.50 -27.31 28.71
C MET A 16 0.00 -28.75 28.46
N LYS A 17 0.22 -29.66 29.42
CA LYS A 17 -0.43 -30.99 29.41
C LYS A 17 -1.79 -30.88 30.10
N GLY A 18 -2.81 -30.53 29.32
CA GLY A 18 -4.17 -30.40 29.83
C GLY A 18 -5.21 -29.99 28.80
N THR A 19 -4.99 -30.32 27.52
CA THR A 19 -6.02 -30.39 26.50
C THR A 19 -5.50 -31.40 25.51
N GLU A 20 -6.05 -32.62 25.53
CA GLU A 20 -5.80 -33.59 24.49
C GLU A 20 -6.22 -32.95 23.16
N LEU A 21 -5.23 -32.49 22.39
CA LEU A 21 -5.41 -32.29 20.95
C LEU A 21 -5.85 -33.65 20.44
N LYS A 22 -7.12 -33.77 20.06
CA LYS A 22 -7.57 -34.90 19.27
C LYS A 22 -6.74 -34.90 17.98
N GLU A 23 -5.70 -35.72 17.94
CA GLU A 23 -5.02 -36.13 16.71
C GLU A 23 -5.99 -37.00 15.91
N SER A 24 -7.02 -36.36 15.34
CA SER A 24 -7.80 -36.90 14.24
C SER A 24 -8.58 -35.79 13.52
N SER A 25 -7.90 -35.11 12.60
CA SER A 25 -8.44 -34.82 11.27
C SER A 25 -7.32 -34.33 10.37
N GLU A 26 -7.34 -34.77 9.11
CA GLU A 26 -6.44 -34.35 8.04
C GLU A 26 -6.26 -32.82 8.03
N LYS A 27 -5.02 -32.35 8.27
CA LYS A 27 -4.71 -30.91 8.22
C LYS A 27 -5.02 -30.38 6.82
N THR A 28 -5.61 -29.20 6.74
CA THR A 28 -5.89 -28.58 5.44
C THR A 28 -4.66 -27.81 4.96
N GLY A 29 -4.10 -28.18 3.80
CA GLY A 29 -2.92 -27.56 3.19
C GLY A 29 -3.17 -26.19 2.56
N ALA A 30 -4.05 -25.39 3.17
CA ALA A 30 -4.39 -24.04 2.73
C ALA A 30 -4.26 -23.03 3.87
N VAL A 31 -3.93 -21.78 3.56
CA VAL A 31 -3.80 -20.69 4.52
C VAL A 31 -4.68 -19.52 4.10
N LEU A 32 -5.40 -18.92 5.05
CA LEU A 32 -6.09 -17.65 4.84
C LEU A 32 -5.16 -16.51 5.27
N VAL A 33 -4.93 -15.55 4.39
CA VAL A 33 -4.25 -14.29 4.71
C VAL A 33 -5.26 -13.16 4.66
N VAL A 34 -5.36 -12.37 5.73
CA VAL A 34 -6.33 -11.27 5.86
C VAL A 34 -5.60 -9.93 5.78
N GLY A 35 -5.81 -9.21 4.68
CA GLY A 35 -5.18 -7.94 4.36
C GLY A 35 -4.18 -8.06 3.22
N GLY A 36 -4.47 -7.42 2.09
CA GLY A 36 -3.67 -7.40 0.86
C GLY A 36 -2.61 -6.30 0.82
N GLY A 37 -2.16 -5.79 1.96
CA GLY A 37 -1.00 -4.89 2.03
C GLY A 37 0.32 -5.62 1.77
N ILE A 38 1.46 -4.91 1.82
CA ILE A 38 2.78 -5.50 1.59
C ILE A 38 3.07 -6.73 2.46
N ALA A 39 2.65 -6.71 3.73
CA ALA A 39 2.80 -7.84 4.65
C ALA A 39 2.00 -9.07 4.19
N GLY A 40 0.70 -8.93 3.94
CA GLY A 40 -0.13 -10.07 3.54
C GLY A 40 0.24 -10.60 2.14
N MET A 41 0.64 -9.73 1.22
CA MET A 41 1.17 -10.18 -0.08
C MET A 41 2.47 -10.96 0.07
N GLN A 42 3.42 -10.50 0.89
CA GLN A 42 4.64 -11.26 1.17
C GLN A 42 4.34 -12.63 1.77
N ALA A 43 3.49 -12.69 2.81
CA ALA A 43 3.12 -13.96 3.43
C ALA A 43 2.45 -14.92 2.43
N SER A 44 1.60 -14.38 1.55
CA SER A 44 0.91 -15.17 0.52
C SER A 44 1.89 -15.75 -0.50
N LEU A 45 2.86 -14.95 -0.97
CA LEU A 45 3.90 -15.41 -1.90
C LEU A 45 4.78 -16.48 -1.27
N ASP A 46 5.29 -16.24 -0.05
CA ASP A 46 6.16 -17.19 0.65
C ASP A 46 5.47 -18.55 0.87
N LEU A 47 4.19 -18.54 1.23
CA LEU A 47 3.39 -19.76 1.41
C LEU A 47 3.11 -20.47 0.09
N ALA A 48 2.73 -19.72 -0.95
CA ALA A 48 2.44 -20.29 -2.26
C ALA A 48 3.68 -20.95 -2.88
N ASP A 49 4.85 -20.30 -2.77
CA ASP A 49 6.13 -20.83 -3.24
C ASP A 49 6.63 -21.98 -2.36
N SER A 50 6.21 -22.02 -1.09
CA SER A 50 6.44 -23.16 -0.18
C SER A 50 5.49 -24.35 -0.39
N GLY A 51 4.59 -24.28 -1.38
CA GLY A 51 3.69 -25.37 -1.74
C GLY A 51 2.38 -25.43 -0.94
N PHE A 52 1.83 -24.28 -0.56
CA PHE A 52 0.50 -24.20 0.08
C PHE A 52 -0.50 -23.44 -0.80
N LYS A 53 -1.78 -23.83 -0.72
CA LYS A 53 -2.87 -23.01 -1.27
C LYS A 53 -3.05 -21.79 -0.36
N VAL A 54 -3.24 -20.61 -0.93
CA VAL A 54 -3.49 -19.38 -0.18
C VAL A 54 -4.81 -18.78 -0.64
N TYR A 55 -5.61 -18.31 0.32
CA TYR A 55 -6.73 -17.42 0.08
C TYR A 55 -6.34 -16.05 0.65
N LEU A 56 -6.24 -15.02 -0.20
CA LEU A 56 -5.89 -13.68 0.23
C LEU A 56 -7.14 -12.79 0.24
N ALA A 57 -7.68 -12.52 1.42
CA ALA A 57 -8.86 -11.66 1.60
C ALA A 57 -8.44 -10.20 1.81
N GLU A 58 -8.91 -9.29 0.96
CA GLU A 58 -8.63 -7.86 1.04
C GLU A 58 -9.93 -7.04 1.03
N LYS A 59 -10.08 -6.12 1.98
CA LYS A 59 -11.29 -5.30 2.17
C LYS A 59 -11.55 -4.35 1.01
N SER A 60 -10.50 -3.79 0.44
CA SER A 60 -10.52 -2.85 -0.68
C SER A 60 -10.71 -3.61 -2.00
N PRO A 61 -11.18 -2.96 -3.08
CA PRO A 61 -11.31 -3.63 -4.37
C PRO A 61 -9.97 -3.88 -5.08
N PHE A 62 -8.84 -3.66 -4.39
CA PHE A 62 -7.48 -3.79 -4.89
C PHE A 62 -6.52 -4.18 -3.77
N ILE A 63 -5.39 -4.79 -4.11
CA ILE A 63 -4.27 -5.07 -3.19
C ILE A 63 -3.17 -4.01 -3.27
N GLY A 64 -2.22 -4.07 -2.33
CA GLY A 64 -1.07 -3.18 -2.19
C GLY A 64 -1.11 -2.32 -0.93
N GLY A 65 -2.30 -2.07 -0.38
CA GLY A 65 -2.49 -1.26 0.83
C GLY A 65 -1.99 0.18 0.68
N LYS A 66 -1.69 0.86 1.79
CA LYS A 66 -1.23 2.26 1.78
C LYS A 66 0.09 2.47 1.04
N MET A 67 0.91 1.42 0.84
CA MET A 67 2.16 1.52 0.08
C MET A 67 1.92 1.94 -1.39
N THR A 68 0.74 1.65 -1.96
CA THR A 68 0.33 2.12 -3.30
C THR A 68 0.19 3.63 -3.41
N GLN A 69 0.00 4.32 -2.28
CA GLN A 69 -0.20 5.76 -2.23
C GLN A 69 1.11 6.53 -2.08
N LEU A 70 2.20 5.84 -1.74
CA LEU A 70 3.53 6.45 -1.55
C LEU A 70 4.19 6.68 -2.91
N ASP A 71 4.99 7.74 -3.03
CA ASP A 71 5.80 7.96 -4.23
C ASP A 71 7.09 7.10 -4.21
N LYS A 72 7.90 7.30 -3.18
CA LYS A 72 9.14 6.55 -2.91
C LYS A 72 9.19 6.02 -1.48
N THR A 73 10.12 5.13 -1.19
CA THR A 73 10.34 4.53 0.14
C THR A 73 11.70 4.90 0.70
N PHE A 74 11.75 5.29 1.98
CA PHE A 74 13.02 5.47 2.70
C PHE A 74 13.62 4.10 3.09
N PRO A 75 14.94 4.02 3.32
CA PRO A 75 15.95 5.06 3.16
C PRO A 75 16.56 5.09 1.75
N THR A 76 16.15 4.18 0.87
CA THR A 76 16.78 4.02 -0.46
C THR A 76 16.30 5.04 -1.48
N ASN A 77 15.14 5.67 -1.25
CA ASN A 77 14.41 6.49 -2.23
C ASN A 77 13.98 5.69 -3.47
N ASP A 78 13.88 4.37 -3.37
CA ASP A 78 13.29 3.55 -4.43
C ASP A 78 11.82 3.92 -4.64
N CYS A 79 11.38 3.90 -5.90
CA CYS A 79 9.98 4.10 -6.23
C CYS A 79 9.13 2.99 -5.60
N ALA A 80 8.10 3.36 -4.83
CA ALA A 80 7.24 2.41 -4.14
C ALA A 80 6.55 1.47 -5.13
N THR A 81 6.09 2.01 -6.26
CA THR A 81 5.49 1.25 -7.37
C THR A 81 6.47 0.23 -7.98
N CYS A 82 7.74 0.58 -8.19
CA CYS A 82 8.74 -0.34 -8.76
C CYS A 82 9.00 -1.55 -7.84
N ILE A 83 8.76 -1.44 -6.53
CA ILE A 83 8.88 -2.56 -5.58
C ILE A 83 7.56 -3.32 -5.41
N LEU A 84 6.45 -2.58 -5.34
CA LEU A 84 5.14 -3.13 -4.96
C LEU A 84 4.40 -3.78 -6.13
N THR A 85 4.36 -3.13 -7.29
CA THR A 85 3.61 -3.61 -8.45
C THR A 85 4.05 -5.00 -8.92
N PRO A 86 5.35 -5.35 -9.00
CA PRO A 86 5.75 -6.72 -9.33
C PRO A 86 5.10 -7.75 -8.40
N ARG A 87 5.11 -7.49 -7.09
CA ARG A 87 4.50 -8.39 -6.08
C ARG A 87 2.99 -8.48 -6.21
N MET A 88 2.31 -7.37 -6.54
CA MET A 88 0.87 -7.38 -6.79
C MET A 88 0.53 -8.26 -8.00
N VAL A 89 1.32 -8.15 -9.07
CA VAL A 89 1.17 -8.99 -10.28
C VAL A 89 1.45 -10.45 -9.95
N ASP A 90 2.55 -10.74 -9.23
CA ASP A 90 2.89 -12.11 -8.81
C ASP A 90 1.76 -12.74 -8.00
N VAL A 91 1.17 -11.99 -7.06
CA VAL A 91 0.02 -12.45 -6.28
C VAL A 91 -1.18 -12.76 -7.16
N ALA A 92 -1.48 -11.90 -8.14
CA ALA A 92 -2.65 -12.06 -8.99
C ALA A 92 -2.51 -13.19 -10.03
N GLU A 93 -1.31 -13.44 -10.53
CA GLU A 93 -1.04 -14.48 -11.53
C GLU A 93 -0.68 -15.84 -10.90
N ASN A 94 -0.41 -15.89 -9.60
CA ASN A 94 -0.07 -17.14 -8.91
C ASN A 94 -1.30 -18.04 -8.75
N LYS A 95 -1.32 -19.17 -9.47
CA LYS A 95 -2.41 -20.18 -9.43
C LYS A 95 -2.69 -20.74 -8.02
N ASN A 96 -1.71 -20.69 -7.12
CA ASN A 96 -1.84 -21.16 -5.74
C ASN A 96 -2.37 -20.07 -4.80
N ILE A 97 -2.52 -18.84 -5.27
CA ILE A 97 -3.15 -17.75 -4.52
C ILE A 97 -4.51 -17.45 -5.14
N GLU A 98 -5.57 -17.60 -4.35
CA GLU A 98 -6.89 -17.13 -4.72
C GLU A 98 -7.12 -15.75 -4.10
N LEU A 99 -7.19 -14.75 -4.96
CA LEU A 99 -7.37 -13.37 -4.56
C LEU A 99 -8.85 -13.04 -4.35
N LEU A 100 -9.22 -12.79 -3.09
CA LEU A 100 -10.56 -12.40 -2.65
C LEU A 100 -10.55 -10.91 -2.26
N VAL A 101 -10.40 -10.03 -3.25
CA VAL A 101 -10.55 -8.58 -3.01
C VAL A 101 -12.01 -8.21 -2.77
N TYR A 102 -12.20 -6.99 -2.27
CA TYR A 102 -13.48 -6.44 -1.84
C TYR A 102 -14.23 -7.36 -0.87
N SER A 103 -13.47 -8.04 -0.01
CA SER A 103 -13.95 -9.09 0.88
C SER A 103 -13.53 -8.87 2.33
N GLU A 104 -14.40 -9.22 3.26
CA GLU A 104 -14.14 -9.15 4.70
C GLU A 104 -14.44 -10.48 5.37
N VAL A 105 -13.64 -10.87 6.36
CA VAL A 105 -13.90 -12.07 7.15
C VAL A 105 -15.07 -11.81 8.09
N GLU A 106 -16.05 -12.72 8.07
CA GLU A 106 -17.24 -12.65 8.94
C GLU A 106 -17.15 -13.60 10.12
N GLU A 107 -16.67 -14.82 9.88
CA GLU A 107 -16.67 -15.87 10.90
C GLU A 107 -15.49 -16.82 10.70
N ILE A 108 -14.85 -17.20 11.81
CA ILE A 108 -13.82 -18.25 11.84
C ILE A 108 -14.21 -19.26 12.92
N LYS A 109 -14.31 -20.53 12.52
CA LYS A 109 -14.59 -21.67 13.39
C LYS A 109 -13.52 -22.73 13.22
N GLY A 110 -13.32 -23.55 14.25
CA GLY A 110 -12.34 -24.64 14.22
C GLY A 110 -11.08 -24.32 15.03
N TYR A 111 -9.98 -24.97 14.67
CA TYR A 111 -8.72 -24.93 15.41
C TYR A 111 -7.53 -25.05 14.47
N GLY A 112 -6.32 -24.76 14.96
CA GLY A 112 -5.09 -24.88 14.17
C GLY A 112 -4.97 -26.21 13.43
N GLY A 113 -4.89 -26.15 12.11
CA GLY A 113 -4.89 -27.30 11.19
C GLY A 113 -6.22 -27.52 10.46
N ASN A 114 -7.34 -27.01 11.00
CA ASN A 114 -8.68 -27.24 10.44
C ASN A 114 -9.66 -26.14 10.88
N PHE A 115 -9.73 -25.08 10.08
CA PHE A 115 -10.65 -23.95 10.23
C PHE A 115 -11.67 -23.92 9.09
N ASP A 116 -12.91 -23.59 9.43
CA ASP A 116 -13.96 -23.18 8.51
C ASP A 116 -14.13 -21.67 8.61
N VAL A 117 -13.96 -20.97 7.48
CA VAL A 117 -13.98 -19.51 7.41
C VAL A 117 -15.07 -19.05 6.46
N LYS A 118 -15.87 -18.08 6.91
CA LYS A 118 -16.83 -17.36 6.07
C LYS A 118 -16.30 -15.98 5.74
N ILE A 119 -16.28 -15.69 4.45
CA ILE A 119 -15.77 -14.45 3.88
C ILE A 119 -16.92 -13.80 3.12
N ARG A 120 -17.28 -12.56 3.48
CA ARG A 120 -18.26 -11.78 2.72
C ARG A 120 -17.55 -11.00 1.64
N GLN A 121 -17.80 -11.34 0.39
CA GLN A 121 -17.40 -10.56 -0.77
C GLN A 121 -18.50 -9.55 -1.10
N LYS A 122 -18.17 -8.27 -1.12
CA LYS A 122 -19.13 -7.19 -1.37
C LYS A 122 -19.51 -7.11 -2.84
N ALA A 123 -20.75 -6.70 -3.11
CA ALA A 123 -21.21 -6.42 -4.46
C ALA A 123 -20.37 -5.31 -5.11
N THR A 124 -19.79 -5.59 -6.26
CA THR A 124 -19.03 -4.61 -7.05
C THR A 124 -19.94 -3.85 -8.01
N TYR A 125 -21.12 -4.41 -8.28
CA TYR A 125 -22.09 -4.00 -9.29
C TYR A 125 -21.53 -4.03 -10.71
N VAL A 126 -20.47 -4.81 -10.91
CA VAL A 126 -19.77 -5.00 -12.17
C VAL A 126 -19.32 -6.45 -12.26
N ASP A 127 -19.80 -7.18 -13.26
CA ASP A 127 -19.30 -8.51 -13.57
C ASP A 127 -17.83 -8.44 -13.99
N TRP A 128 -16.95 -8.74 -13.04
CA TRP A 128 -15.51 -8.70 -13.23
C TRP A 128 -14.97 -9.76 -14.19
N SER A 129 -15.74 -10.82 -14.50
CA SER A 129 -15.37 -11.77 -15.54
C SER A 129 -15.46 -11.14 -16.94
N LYS A 130 -16.36 -10.16 -17.12
CA LYS A 130 -16.55 -9.41 -18.37
C LYS A 130 -15.79 -8.09 -18.42
N CYS A 131 -15.59 -7.44 -17.27
CA CYS A 131 -14.99 -6.11 -17.21
C CYS A 131 -13.52 -6.13 -17.66
N THR A 132 -13.13 -5.24 -18.58
CA THR A 132 -11.73 -5.08 -19.01
C THR A 132 -11.00 -3.95 -18.29
N GLY A 133 -11.70 -3.13 -17.52
CA GLY A 133 -11.11 -1.95 -16.89
C GLY A 133 -10.78 -0.82 -17.87
N CYS A 134 -11.46 -0.72 -19.02
CA CYS A 134 -11.21 0.31 -20.06
C CYS A 134 -11.65 1.74 -19.70
N GLU A 135 -12.29 1.93 -18.55
CA GLU A 135 -12.69 3.25 -17.99
C GLU A 135 -13.68 4.09 -18.83
N GLU A 136 -14.22 3.59 -19.94
CA GLU A 136 -15.23 4.32 -20.72
C GLU A 136 -16.44 4.71 -19.85
N CYS A 137 -16.91 3.79 -19.02
CA CYS A 137 -17.98 4.02 -18.06
C CYS A 137 -17.65 5.08 -16.99
N VAL A 138 -16.38 5.17 -16.57
CA VAL A 138 -15.88 6.16 -15.60
C VAL A 138 -15.97 7.56 -16.23
N SER A 139 -15.46 7.71 -17.46
CA SER A 139 -15.46 9.01 -18.18
C SER A 139 -16.85 9.61 -18.36
N LYS A 140 -17.88 8.76 -18.48
CA LYS A 140 -19.28 9.18 -18.71
C LYS A 140 -20.10 9.31 -17.43
N CYS A 141 -19.56 8.92 -16.28
CA CYS A 141 -20.28 9.00 -15.02
C CYS A 141 -20.51 10.46 -14.60
N PRO A 142 -21.78 10.87 -14.34
CA PRO A 142 -22.09 12.24 -13.96
C PRO A 142 -21.79 12.54 -12.47
N ALA A 143 -21.65 11.51 -11.63
CA ALA A 143 -21.33 11.68 -10.22
C ALA A 143 -19.94 12.32 -10.08
N LYS A 144 -19.78 13.14 -9.03
CA LYS A 144 -18.50 13.73 -8.63
C LYS A 144 -18.36 13.53 -7.13
N ILE A 145 -17.34 12.78 -6.73
CA ILE A 145 -17.06 12.46 -5.33
C ILE A 145 -15.60 12.72 -5.03
N ASP A 146 -15.25 12.80 -3.76
CA ASP A 146 -13.86 12.95 -3.35
C ASP A 146 -13.07 11.69 -3.69
N ASP A 147 -11.86 11.91 -4.19
CA ASP A 147 -10.93 10.84 -4.51
C ASP A 147 -10.24 10.36 -3.24
N GLU A 148 -10.76 9.29 -2.64
CA GLU A 148 -10.21 8.68 -1.42
C GLU A 148 -8.76 8.20 -1.60
N PHE A 149 -8.41 7.65 -2.77
CA PHE A 149 -7.05 7.20 -3.05
C PHE A 149 -6.08 8.39 -3.07
N ASN A 150 -6.51 9.51 -3.66
CA ASN A 150 -5.77 10.77 -3.64
C ASN A 150 -6.07 11.65 -2.41
N GLN A 151 -6.58 11.06 -1.32
CA GLN A 151 -6.76 11.72 -0.02
C GLN A 151 -7.60 13.01 -0.08
N GLY A 152 -8.60 13.04 -0.96
CA GLY A 152 -9.49 14.19 -1.15
C GLY A 152 -8.89 15.36 -1.94
N LEU A 153 -7.66 15.25 -2.45
CA LEU A 153 -7.02 16.29 -3.27
C LEU A 153 -7.56 16.37 -4.71
N GLY A 154 -8.48 15.48 -5.07
CA GLY A 154 -9.07 15.39 -6.39
C GLY A 154 -10.52 14.92 -6.34
N ARG A 155 -11.16 14.87 -7.52
CA ARG A 155 -12.50 14.34 -7.68
C ARG A 155 -12.46 13.09 -8.53
N THR A 156 -13.17 12.05 -8.09
CA THR A 156 -13.42 10.84 -8.87
C THR A 156 -14.92 10.65 -9.09
N LYS A 157 -15.29 9.48 -9.62
CA LYS A 157 -16.62 9.11 -10.07
C LYS A 157 -17.18 7.98 -9.20
N ALA A 158 -18.51 7.85 -9.19
CA ALA A 158 -19.17 6.78 -8.44
C ALA A 158 -18.82 5.39 -8.99
N ILE A 159 -18.64 5.25 -10.31
CA ILE A 159 -17.97 4.10 -10.91
C ILE A 159 -16.54 4.52 -11.23
N SER A 160 -15.55 3.86 -10.63
CA SER A 160 -14.15 4.26 -10.76
C SER A 160 -13.19 3.07 -10.67
N LEU A 161 -12.02 3.25 -11.27
CA LEU A 161 -10.83 2.47 -10.97
C LEU A 161 -10.08 3.19 -9.83
N PRO A 162 -9.60 2.49 -8.78
CA PRO A 162 -8.95 3.14 -7.64
C PRO A 162 -7.69 3.93 -8.02
N PHE A 163 -6.83 3.34 -8.86
CA PHE A 163 -5.64 3.95 -9.44
C PHE A 163 -5.21 3.14 -10.67
N PRO A 164 -4.37 3.69 -11.57
CA PRO A 164 -4.09 3.07 -12.87
C PRO A 164 -3.53 1.64 -12.81
N GLN A 165 -2.66 1.35 -11.83
CA GLN A 165 -2.01 0.04 -11.63
C GLN A 165 -2.74 -0.83 -10.61
N ALA A 166 -4.02 -0.55 -10.33
CA ALA A 166 -4.81 -1.35 -9.40
C ALA A 166 -4.84 -2.81 -9.85
N VAL A 167 -4.64 -3.71 -8.88
CA VAL A 167 -4.72 -5.17 -9.10
C VAL A 167 -5.82 -5.71 -8.18
N PRO A 168 -6.87 -6.33 -8.73
CA PRO A 168 -7.15 -6.49 -10.15
C PRO A 168 -7.53 -5.15 -10.82
N LYS A 169 -7.21 -4.98 -12.11
CA LYS A 169 -7.57 -3.77 -12.88
C LYS A 169 -9.05 -3.77 -13.27
N LYS A 170 -9.94 -3.58 -12.28
CA LYS A 170 -11.40 -3.66 -12.43
C LYS A 170 -12.06 -2.46 -11.77
N VAL A 171 -13.09 -1.92 -12.42
CA VAL A 171 -13.91 -0.84 -11.84
C VAL A 171 -14.93 -1.39 -10.85
N THR A 172 -15.31 -0.56 -9.88
CA THR A 172 -16.40 -0.84 -8.95
C THR A 172 -17.37 0.34 -8.89
N ILE A 173 -18.62 0.10 -8.51
CA ILE A 173 -19.61 1.17 -8.27
C ILE A 173 -19.78 1.37 -6.76
N LYS A 174 -19.51 2.59 -6.28
CA LYS A 174 -19.85 3.00 -4.91
C LYS A 174 -21.34 3.35 -4.83
N ARG A 175 -22.11 2.47 -4.19
CA ARG A 175 -23.57 2.53 -4.11
C ARG A 175 -24.06 3.86 -3.53
N GLU A 176 -23.41 4.32 -2.47
CA GLU A 176 -23.70 5.52 -1.68
C GLU A 176 -23.59 6.82 -2.48
N PHE A 177 -22.89 6.80 -3.64
CA PHE A 177 -22.71 7.96 -4.49
C PHE A 177 -23.35 7.83 -5.88
N CYS A 178 -23.76 6.62 -6.25
CA CYS A 178 -24.32 6.33 -7.55
C CYS A 178 -25.74 6.87 -7.70
N HIS A 179 -25.98 7.69 -8.72
CA HIS A 179 -27.30 8.26 -8.99
C HIS A 179 -28.37 7.22 -9.38
N PHE A 180 -27.97 6.02 -9.82
CA PHE A 180 -28.92 4.92 -10.01
C PHE A 180 -29.52 4.49 -8.67
N PHE A 181 -28.67 4.13 -7.70
CA PHE A 181 -29.12 3.67 -6.39
C PHE A 181 -29.78 4.77 -5.56
N LEU A 182 -29.33 6.03 -5.71
CA LEU A 182 -29.90 7.15 -4.96
C LEU A 182 -31.21 7.69 -5.55
N LYS A 183 -31.39 7.66 -6.88
CA LYS A 183 -32.51 8.36 -7.56
C LYS A 183 -33.29 7.50 -8.55
N GLY A 184 -32.85 6.28 -8.85
CA GLY A 184 -33.51 5.33 -9.75
C GLY A 184 -33.43 5.61 -11.25
N LYS A 185 -32.63 6.59 -11.71
CA LYS A 185 -32.72 7.10 -13.09
C LYS A 185 -31.45 7.01 -13.95
N CYS A 186 -30.26 6.93 -13.36
CA CYS A 186 -29.01 6.98 -14.12
C CYS A 186 -28.56 5.57 -14.55
N ARG A 187 -28.40 5.32 -15.84
CA ARG A 187 -27.88 4.04 -16.39
C ARG A 187 -26.83 4.26 -17.49
N VAL A 188 -26.09 5.36 -17.40
CA VAL A 188 -25.12 5.76 -18.44
C VAL A 188 -23.98 4.75 -18.57
N CYS A 189 -23.42 4.29 -17.44
CA CYS A 189 -22.34 3.29 -17.43
C CYS A 189 -22.76 1.97 -18.10
N GLU A 190 -23.99 1.51 -17.86
CA GLU A 190 -24.55 0.31 -18.49
C GLU A 190 -24.66 0.48 -20.01
N LYS A 191 -25.16 1.63 -20.49
CA LYS A 191 -25.34 1.90 -21.92
C LYS A 191 -24.03 1.98 -22.71
N VAL A 192 -22.95 2.45 -22.09
CA VAL A 192 -21.65 2.61 -22.77
C VAL A 192 -20.76 1.38 -22.61
N CYS A 193 -21.08 0.46 -21.69
CA CYS A 193 -20.31 -0.75 -21.51
C CYS A 193 -20.61 -1.75 -22.64
N GLN A 194 -19.73 -1.81 -23.63
CA GLN A 194 -19.90 -2.70 -24.80
C GLN A 194 -19.95 -4.19 -24.42
N LEU A 195 -19.30 -4.57 -23.32
CA LEU A 195 -19.25 -5.95 -22.83
C LEU A 195 -20.41 -6.31 -21.91
N GLY A 196 -21.33 -5.38 -21.63
CA GLY A 196 -22.47 -5.62 -20.75
C GLY A 196 -22.07 -6.07 -19.34
N ALA A 197 -20.98 -5.51 -18.82
CA ALA A 197 -20.41 -5.89 -17.53
C ALA A 197 -21.10 -5.20 -16.34
N ILE A 198 -21.92 -4.16 -16.53
CA ILE A 198 -22.59 -3.47 -15.42
C ILE A 198 -23.77 -4.30 -14.94
N ASP A 199 -23.80 -4.62 -13.64
CA ASP A 199 -24.86 -5.38 -13.01
C ASP A 199 -25.31 -4.68 -11.73
N PHE A 200 -26.43 -3.95 -11.78
CA PHE A 200 -26.95 -3.25 -10.61
C PHE A 200 -27.66 -4.14 -9.60
N ASP A 201 -27.96 -5.38 -9.97
CA ASP A 201 -28.67 -6.35 -9.13
C ASP A 201 -27.69 -7.24 -8.33
N ASP A 202 -26.38 -7.13 -8.58
CA ASP A 202 -25.29 -7.76 -7.82
C ASP A 202 -25.47 -7.57 -6.31
N GLN A 203 -25.24 -8.64 -5.55
CA GLN A 203 -25.41 -8.70 -4.10
C GLN A 203 -24.14 -9.24 -3.44
N ASP A 204 -23.96 -8.88 -2.17
CA ASP A 204 -22.91 -9.46 -1.33
C ASP A 204 -23.03 -11.00 -1.32
N GLN A 205 -21.89 -11.68 -1.45
CA GLN A 205 -21.81 -13.13 -1.48
C GLN A 205 -21.04 -13.63 -0.26
N ILE A 206 -21.50 -14.75 0.32
CA ILE A 206 -20.76 -15.46 1.37
C ILE A 206 -19.99 -16.61 0.75
N ILE A 207 -18.67 -16.53 0.87
CA ILE A 207 -17.72 -17.51 0.39
C ILE A 207 -17.23 -18.31 1.58
N GLU A 208 -17.41 -19.62 1.55
CA GLU A 208 -16.88 -20.53 2.57
C GLU A 208 -15.56 -21.14 2.10
N ARG A 209 -14.54 -21.10 2.98
CA ARG A 209 -13.23 -21.69 2.72
C ARG A 209 -12.75 -22.49 3.92
N LYS A 210 -12.13 -23.63 3.63
CA LYS A 210 -11.48 -24.47 4.61
C LYS A 210 -9.97 -24.20 4.57
N VAL A 211 -9.37 -23.92 5.72
CA VAL A 211 -7.93 -23.59 5.84
C VAL A 211 -7.31 -24.23 7.06
N GLY A 212 -6.01 -24.49 7.03
CA GLY A 212 -5.27 -25.02 8.18
C GLY A 212 -4.67 -23.93 9.07
N ALA A 213 -4.40 -22.75 8.53
CA ALA A 213 -3.83 -21.63 9.28
C ALA A 213 -4.40 -20.29 8.79
N ILE A 214 -4.27 -19.27 9.64
CA ILE A 214 -4.72 -17.91 9.35
C ILE A 214 -3.61 -16.92 9.69
N ILE A 215 -3.33 -15.96 8.81
CA ILE A 215 -2.41 -14.84 9.04
C ILE A 215 -3.20 -13.53 8.97
N LEU A 216 -3.14 -12.73 10.03
CA LEU A 216 -3.81 -11.44 10.13
C LEU A 216 -2.82 -10.31 9.88
N ALA A 217 -3.03 -9.58 8.79
CA ALA A 217 -2.26 -8.42 8.36
C ALA A 217 -3.17 -7.24 7.92
N PRO A 218 -4.18 -6.83 8.73
CA PRO A 218 -5.20 -5.84 8.33
C PRO A 218 -4.66 -4.41 8.09
N GLY A 219 -3.38 -4.15 8.39
CA GLY A 219 -2.74 -2.87 8.17
C GLY A 219 -3.09 -1.82 9.23
N TYR A 220 -3.25 -0.57 8.80
CA TYR A 220 -3.45 0.60 9.65
C TYR A 220 -4.27 1.68 8.94
N GLU A 221 -4.72 2.66 9.71
CA GLU A 221 -5.20 3.94 9.19
C GLU A 221 -4.29 5.08 9.65
N VAL A 222 -4.24 6.15 8.86
CA VAL A 222 -3.54 7.37 9.27
C VAL A 222 -4.39 8.14 10.27
N TYR A 223 -3.75 8.80 11.23
CA TYR A 223 -4.44 9.67 12.18
C TYR A 223 -5.23 10.76 11.46
N ASP A 224 -6.48 10.97 11.89
CA ASP A 224 -7.31 12.06 11.39
C ASP A 224 -6.87 13.39 12.02
N ALA A 225 -6.17 14.21 11.23
CA ALA A 225 -5.66 15.50 11.65
C ALA A 225 -6.74 16.53 12.03
N HIS A 226 -8.03 16.28 11.73
CA HIS A 226 -9.12 17.13 12.24
C HIS A 226 -9.21 17.10 13.78
N HIS A 227 -8.72 16.03 14.41
CA HIS A 227 -8.62 15.93 15.87
C HIS A 227 -7.50 16.79 16.47
N SER A 228 -6.65 17.41 15.65
CA SER A 228 -5.66 18.42 16.05
C SER A 228 -6.01 19.81 15.45
N PRO A 229 -7.14 20.42 15.86
CA PRO A 229 -7.69 21.64 15.24
C PRO A 229 -6.76 22.86 15.34
N GLU A 230 -5.81 22.86 16.26
CA GLU A 230 -4.77 23.88 16.42
C GLU A 230 -3.84 24.00 15.20
N PHE A 231 -3.71 22.93 14.42
CA PHE A 231 -2.92 22.92 13.18
C PHE A 231 -3.75 23.33 11.96
N GLY A 232 -5.06 23.46 12.09
CA GLY A 232 -5.92 24.03 11.05
C GLY A 232 -6.15 23.13 9.82
N PHE A 233 -5.94 21.81 9.94
CA PHE A 233 -6.32 20.86 8.89
C PHE A 233 -7.83 20.96 8.58
N GLY A 234 -8.18 20.91 7.30
CA GLY A 234 -9.56 21.14 6.81
C GLY A 234 -10.05 22.59 6.88
N ARG A 235 -9.33 23.47 7.60
CA ARG A 235 -9.64 24.92 7.69
C ARG A 235 -8.75 25.75 6.75
N TYR A 236 -7.45 25.49 6.76
CA TYR A 236 -6.47 26.18 5.93
C TYR A 236 -6.13 25.29 4.74
N PRO A 237 -6.37 25.72 3.49
CA PRO A 237 -6.14 24.88 2.32
C PRO A 237 -4.68 24.42 2.17
N ASN A 238 -3.73 25.24 2.62
CA ASN A 238 -2.30 24.95 2.54
C ASN A 238 -1.76 24.11 3.71
N VAL A 239 -2.63 23.58 4.58
CA VAL A 239 -2.27 22.57 5.57
C VAL A 239 -2.73 21.21 5.06
N VAL A 240 -1.76 20.33 4.75
CA VAL A 240 -2.01 18.99 4.21
C VAL A 240 -1.41 17.93 5.14
N THR A 241 -1.87 16.68 5.06
CA THR A 241 -1.22 15.56 5.74
C THR A 241 -0.01 15.06 4.94
N SER A 242 0.89 14.32 5.58
CA SER A 242 2.01 13.64 4.90
C SER A 242 1.51 12.72 3.79
N LEU A 243 0.43 11.95 4.03
CA LEU A 243 -0.13 11.09 2.99
C LEU A 243 -0.75 11.89 1.83
N GLN A 244 -1.33 13.07 2.07
CA GLN A 244 -1.73 13.98 0.98
C GLN A 244 -0.50 14.49 0.21
N PHE A 245 0.58 14.81 0.91
CA PHE A 245 1.82 15.27 0.29
C PHE A 245 2.47 14.19 -0.59
N GLU A 246 2.44 12.93 -0.18
CA GLU A 246 2.82 11.77 -1.03
C GLU A 246 2.03 11.74 -2.34
N ARG A 247 0.72 12.03 -2.29
CA ARG A 247 -0.10 12.10 -3.50
C ARG A 247 0.28 13.29 -4.39
N LEU A 248 0.67 14.43 -3.81
CA LEU A 248 1.16 15.58 -4.59
C LEU A 248 2.52 15.32 -5.25
N LEU A 249 3.39 14.56 -4.58
CA LEU A 249 4.70 14.13 -5.10
C LEU A 249 4.58 13.05 -6.19
N SER A 250 3.56 12.19 -6.09
CA SER A 250 3.41 11.04 -6.99
C SER A 250 3.10 11.45 -8.43
N ALA A 251 3.82 10.86 -9.40
CA ALA A 251 3.56 11.02 -10.82
C ALA A 251 2.15 10.54 -11.25
N ALA A 252 1.60 9.54 -10.55
CA ALA A 252 0.22 9.06 -10.72
C ALA A 252 -0.77 9.80 -9.81
N GLY A 253 -0.32 10.87 -9.15
CA GLY A 253 -1.11 11.71 -8.28
C GLY A 253 -1.94 12.76 -9.03
N PRO A 254 -2.80 13.52 -8.33
CA PRO A 254 -3.73 14.47 -8.94
C PRO A 254 -3.03 15.66 -9.61
N THR A 255 -1.77 15.92 -9.25
CA THR A 255 -0.96 17.02 -9.80
C THR A 255 0.16 16.53 -10.73
N GLY A 256 0.19 15.24 -11.08
CA GLY A 256 1.21 14.67 -11.97
C GLY A 256 2.64 14.73 -11.42
N GLY A 257 2.81 14.76 -10.09
CA GLY A 257 4.11 14.91 -9.42
C GLY A 257 4.59 16.34 -9.25
N HIS A 258 3.77 17.34 -9.58
CA HIS A 258 4.08 18.74 -9.31
C HIS A 258 3.54 19.15 -7.94
N VAL A 259 4.43 19.47 -7.00
CA VAL A 259 4.06 20.00 -5.69
C VAL A 259 3.51 21.41 -5.85
N GLN A 260 2.24 21.58 -5.46
CA GLN A 260 1.49 22.83 -5.59
C GLN A 260 0.71 23.11 -4.32
N ARG A 261 0.52 24.40 -4.00
CA ARG A 261 -0.33 24.87 -2.91
C ARG A 261 -1.80 24.61 -3.25
N PRO A 262 -2.57 23.90 -2.40
CA PRO A 262 -3.97 23.63 -2.70
C PRO A 262 -4.86 24.88 -2.80
N SER A 263 -4.46 26.00 -2.19
CA SER A 263 -5.22 27.26 -2.25
C SER A 263 -5.24 27.92 -3.63
N ASP A 264 -4.12 27.87 -4.37
CA ASP A 264 -3.92 28.67 -5.59
C ASP A 264 -3.11 27.97 -6.69
N SER A 265 -2.77 26.70 -6.51
CA SER A 265 -1.97 25.88 -7.44
C SER A 265 -0.57 26.42 -7.71
N GLN A 266 -0.08 27.39 -6.93
CA GLN A 266 1.28 27.89 -7.08
C GLN A 266 2.31 26.98 -6.41
N LYS A 267 3.54 27.02 -6.90
CA LYS A 267 4.68 26.30 -6.32
C LYS A 267 5.02 26.89 -4.93
N PRO A 268 5.09 26.09 -3.86
CA PRO A 268 5.55 26.59 -2.57
C PRO A 268 7.06 26.86 -2.61
N LYS A 269 7.51 27.97 -2.03
CA LYS A 269 8.93 28.31 -1.85
C LYS A 269 9.44 27.93 -0.46
N ARG A 270 8.55 27.87 0.53
CA ARG A 270 8.89 27.41 1.89
C ARG A 270 7.88 26.38 2.39
N ILE A 271 8.37 25.25 2.87
CA ILE A 271 7.59 24.13 3.37
C ILE A 271 7.95 23.84 4.83
N ALA A 272 6.94 23.65 5.68
CA ALA A 272 7.13 23.22 7.07
C ALA A 272 6.53 21.83 7.32
N PHE A 273 7.30 20.91 7.91
CA PHE A 273 6.79 19.64 8.42
C PHE A 273 6.60 19.71 9.93
N LEU A 274 5.47 19.25 10.43
CA LEU A 274 5.18 19.15 11.87
C LEU A 274 5.17 17.69 12.28
N GLN A 275 6.15 17.29 13.08
CA GLN A 275 6.27 15.91 13.55
C GLN A 275 5.32 15.60 14.72
N CYS A 276 5.03 14.31 14.89
CA CYS A 276 4.25 13.78 16.02
C CYS A 276 2.81 14.32 16.07
N VAL A 277 2.14 14.44 14.92
CA VAL A 277 0.70 14.77 14.86
C VAL A 277 -0.08 13.47 15.06
N GLY A 278 -0.87 13.37 16.14
CA GLY A 278 -1.55 12.12 16.52
C GLY A 278 -0.62 11.05 17.10
N SER A 279 0.48 11.45 17.73
CA SER A 279 1.45 10.55 18.37
C SER A 279 2.24 11.28 19.43
N ARG A 280 2.63 10.57 20.49
CA ARG A 280 3.30 11.16 21.67
C ARG A 280 2.53 12.37 22.20
N ASP A 281 1.21 12.25 22.22
CA ASP A 281 0.28 13.25 22.73
C ASP A 281 -0.55 12.70 23.90
N GLN A 282 -1.56 13.45 24.34
CA GLN A 282 -2.35 13.09 25.52
C GLN A 282 -3.18 11.82 25.32
N ASP A 283 -3.67 11.58 24.10
CA ASP A 283 -4.56 10.48 23.77
C ASP A 283 -3.81 9.32 23.09
N HIS A 284 -2.65 9.59 22.50
CA HIS A 284 -1.78 8.64 21.79
C HIS A 284 -0.37 8.67 22.40
N GLY A 285 -0.19 7.97 23.52
CA GLY A 285 1.08 7.92 24.27
C GLY A 285 2.24 7.23 23.54
N TYR A 286 1.98 6.55 22.42
CA TYR A 286 2.97 5.82 21.63
C TYR A 286 3.59 6.68 20.52
N CYS A 287 4.71 6.19 19.97
CA CYS A 287 5.33 6.76 18.77
C CYS A 287 4.92 5.96 17.54
N SER A 288 4.57 6.65 16.45
CA SER A 288 4.24 6.01 15.18
C SER A 288 5.41 5.44 14.38
N SER A 289 6.63 5.44 14.96
CA SER A 289 7.85 4.79 14.44
C SER A 289 8.43 5.36 13.13
N VAL A 290 7.59 5.58 12.11
CA VAL A 290 7.99 5.89 10.73
C VAL A 290 8.01 7.38 10.39
N CYS A 291 7.35 8.23 11.19
CA CYS A 291 7.08 9.62 10.79
C CYS A 291 8.30 10.52 10.66
N CYS A 292 9.37 10.25 11.41
CA CYS A 292 10.63 10.97 11.25
C CYS A 292 11.27 10.68 9.88
N MET A 293 11.15 9.43 9.43
CA MET A 293 11.79 8.97 8.20
C MET A 293 10.98 9.33 6.95
N TYR A 294 9.65 9.17 6.96
CA TYR A 294 8.88 9.63 5.80
C TYR A 294 8.93 11.14 5.64
N ALA A 295 8.99 11.93 6.73
CA ALA A 295 9.07 13.39 6.62
C ALA A 295 10.44 13.81 6.06
N THR A 296 11.52 13.16 6.51
CA THR A 296 12.85 13.34 5.93
C THR A 296 12.87 12.99 4.45
N LYS A 297 12.19 11.89 4.07
CA LYS A 297 12.04 11.47 2.69
C LYS A 297 11.28 12.48 1.86
N GLU A 298 10.06 12.81 2.26
CA GLU A 298 9.21 13.80 1.60
C GLU A 298 9.92 15.16 1.44
N ALA A 299 10.71 15.58 2.44
CA ALA A 299 11.53 16.79 2.35
C ALA A 299 12.66 16.69 1.30
N ILE A 300 13.37 15.56 1.25
CA ILE A 300 14.37 15.31 0.19
C ILE A 300 13.69 15.34 -1.17
N LEU A 301 12.53 14.68 -1.33
CA LEU A 301 11.81 14.64 -2.60
C LEU A 301 11.31 16.01 -3.02
N ALA A 302 10.85 16.84 -2.08
CA ALA A 302 10.49 18.22 -2.36
C ALA A 302 11.68 19.00 -2.94
N LYS A 303 12.88 18.82 -2.37
CA LYS A 303 14.14 19.40 -2.88
C LYS A 303 14.59 18.82 -4.22
N GLU A 304 14.40 17.52 -4.45
CA GLU A 304 14.69 16.89 -5.76
C GLU A 304 13.78 17.44 -6.87
N HIS A 305 12.51 17.68 -6.57
CA HIS A 305 11.55 18.28 -7.52
C HIS A 305 11.76 19.78 -7.68
N ASP A 306 12.21 20.46 -6.63
CA ASP A 306 12.53 21.89 -6.62
C ASP A 306 13.74 22.22 -5.74
N PRO A 307 14.95 22.39 -6.31
CA PRO A 307 16.14 22.71 -5.52
C PRO A 307 16.02 24.00 -4.69
N ASP A 308 15.20 24.95 -5.15
CA ASP A 308 15.03 26.27 -4.54
C ASP A 308 14.04 26.30 -3.36
N VAL A 309 13.30 25.21 -3.09
CA VAL A 309 12.31 25.21 -2.00
C VAL A 309 13.00 25.07 -0.63
N ASP A 310 12.77 25.98 0.31
CA ASP A 310 13.28 25.81 1.67
C ASP A 310 12.39 24.87 2.48
N VAL A 311 12.99 23.94 3.21
CA VAL A 311 12.24 22.95 4.01
C VAL A 311 12.72 22.95 5.46
N ASP A 312 11.78 23.18 6.37
CA ASP A 312 11.99 23.09 7.81
C ASP A 312 11.16 21.92 8.39
N ILE A 313 11.77 21.10 9.25
CA ILE A 313 11.12 20.01 9.97
C ILE A 313 11.11 20.31 11.47
N TYR A 314 9.92 20.52 12.02
CA TYR A 314 9.69 20.76 13.43
C TYR A 314 9.55 19.45 14.19
N ILE A 315 10.52 19.14 15.07
CA ILE A 315 10.67 17.84 15.70
C ILE A 315 10.98 17.92 17.20
N MET A 316 10.53 16.93 17.98
CA MET A 316 10.96 16.76 19.37
C MET A 316 12.30 16.02 19.47
N ASP A 317 12.33 14.83 18.86
CA ASP A 317 13.50 13.93 18.82
C ASP A 317 13.53 13.25 17.46
N MET A 318 14.72 13.17 16.85
CA MET A 318 14.95 12.36 15.64
C MET A 318 14.96 10.87 15.99
N ARG A 319 14.19 10.06 15.28
CA ARG A 319 14.08 8.60 15.48
C ARG A 319 14.47 7.85 14.21
N ALA A 320 15.75 7.92 13.89
CA ALA A 320 16.38 7.27 12.74
C ALA A 320 17.05 5.95 13.14
N PHE A 321 16.28 4.98 13.65
CA PHE A 321 16.82 3.80 14.35
C PHE A 321 17.07 2.57 13.44
N GLY A 322 16.55 2.57 12.20
CA GLY A 322 16.75 1.49 11.25
C GLY A 322 18.14 1.52 10.59
N LYS A 323 18.51 0.43 9.90
CA LYS A 323 19.79 0.35 9.19
C LYS A 323 19.87 1.42 8.10
N GLY A 324 20.88 2.29 8.16
CA GLY A 324 21.09 3.39 7.22
C GLY A 324 20.17 4.59 7.43
N TYR A 325 19.35 4.62 8.49
CA TYR A 325 18.43 5.73 8.73
C TYR A 325 19.17 6.98 9.23
N ASP A 326 20.20 6.80 10.05
CA ASP A 326 21.04 7.90 10.52
C ASP A 326 21.79 8.56 9.35
N ASP A 327 22.43 7.77 8.49
CA ASP A 327 23.06 8.26 7.25
C ASP A 327 22.06 8.99 6.35
N TYR A 328 20.83 8.48 6.24
CA TYR A 328 19.77 9.11 5.46
C TYR A 328 19.35 10.47 6.03
N TYR A 329 19.27 10.58 7.35
CA TYR A 329 19.05 11.85 8.05
C TYR A 329 20.21 12.81 7.86
N ASN A 330 21.46 12.35 8.02
CA ASN A 330 22.65 13.18 7.80
C ASN A 330 22.70 13.68 6.37
N ARG A 331 22.36 12.84 5.39
CA ARG A 331 22.22 13.23 3.98
C ARG A 331 21.19 14.35 3.77
N ALA A 332 20.03 14.27 4.42
CA ALA A 332 19.01 15.32 4.35
C ALA A 332 19.55 16.68 4.82
N VAL A 333 20.36 16.68 5.88
CA VAL A 333 20.97 17.89 6.44
C VAL A 333 22.12 18.40 5.55
N GLU A 334 23.06 17.52 5.22
CA GLU A 334 24.34 17.88 4.60
C GLU A 334 24.23 18.15 3.09
N GLU A 335 23.47 17.32 2.37
CA GLU A 335 23.35 17.42 0.90
C GLU A 335 22.15 18.27 0.47
N TYR A 336 21.02 18.16 1.18
CA TYR A 336 19.77 18.83 0.81
C TYR A 336 19.47 20.10 1.62
N GLY A 337 20.26 20.40 2.65
CA GLY A 337 20.11 21.61 3.46
C GLY A 337 18.79 21.67 4.24
N ILE A 338 18.18 20.52 4.54
CA ILE A 338 16.93 20.44 5.30
C ILE A 338 17.20 20.83 6.75
N ARG A 339 16.47 21.81 7.26
CA ARG A 339 16.63 22.33 8.63
C ARG A 339 15.73 21.56 9.59
N TYR A 340 16.32 21.03 10.66
CA TYR A 340 15.59 20.39 11.74
C TYR A 340 15.53 21.33 12.94
N ILE A 341 14.32 21.73 13.32
CA ILE A 341 14.06 22.67 14.40
C ILE A 341 13.53 21.90 15.59
N ARG A 342 14.28 21.89 16.69
CA ARG A 342 13.91 21.12 17.88
C ARG A 342 12.83 21.82 18.70
N CYS A 343 11.57 21.69 18.29
CA CYS A 343 10.41 22.11 19.06
C CYS A 343 9.13 21.38 18.60
N ARG A 344 8.08 21.48 19.42
CA ARG A 344 6.72 21.10 19.03
C ARG A 344 5.88 22.38 18.89
N PRO A 345 5.56 22.82 17.67
CA PRO A 345 4.73 24.01 17.46
C PRO A 345 3.38 23.87 18.15
N SER A 346 2.86 24.98 18.69
CA SER A 346 1.59 24.98 19.43
C SER A 346 0.36 25.16 18.55
N ALA A 347 0.50 25.88 17.43
CA ALA A 347 -0.59 26.13 16.49
C ALA A 347 -0.04 26.68 15.16
N ILE A 348 -0.86 26.56 14.11
CA ILE A 348 -0.67 27.23 12.82
C ILE A 348 -1.71 28.36 12.68
N LYS A 349 -1.30 29.49 12.11
CA LYS A 349 -2.23 30.59 11.75
C LYS A 349 -2.09 30.95 10.27
N GLU A 350 -3.20 31.06 9.55
CA GLU A 350 -3.20 31.54 8.17
C GLU A 350 -3.17 33.07 8.10
N ILE A 351 -2.39 33.61 7.16
CA ILE A 351 -2.44 35.02 6.73
C ILE A 351 -3.57 35.14 5.68
N PRO A 352 -4.66 35.87 5.97
CA PRO A 352 -5.86 35.83 5.11
C PRO A 352 -5.64 36.24 3.65
N GLN A 353 -4.72 37.18 3.39
CA GLN A 353 -4.44 37.74 2.06
C GLN A 353 -3.62 36.79 1.19
N SER A 354 -2.51 36.27 1.71
CA SER A 354 -1.59 35.40 0.95
C SER A 354 -1.94 33.93 1.04
N LYS A 355 -2.74 33.53 2.04
CA LYS A 355 -2.97 32.12 2.43
C LYS A 355 -1.72 31.42 2.94
N ASN A 356 -0.65 32.16 3.25
CA ASN A 356 0.54 31.62 3.88
C ASN A 356 0.30 31.32 5.36
N LEU A 357 1.17 30.51 5.92
CA LEU A 357 1.03 29.91 7.24
C LEU A 357 2.12 30.45 8.16
N LEU A 358 1.73 31.01 9.29
CA LEU A 358 2.61 31.46 10.35
C LEU A 358 2.74 30.37 11.42
N ILE A 359 3.98 29.96 11.67
CA ILE A 359 4.33 29.02 12.73
C ILE A 359 5.13 29.77 13.78
N LYS A 360 4.61 29.81 15.00
CA LYS A 360 5.26 30.41 16.16
C LYS A 360 5.85 29.32 17.03
N TYR A 361 7.14 29.41 17.32
CA TYR A 361 7.85 28.39 18.07
C TYR A 361 8.96 28.96 18.95
N GLN A 362 9.50 28.11 19.82
CA GLN A 362 10.64 28.43 20.67
C GLN A 362 11.68 27.31 20.54
N GLU A 363 12.92 27.69 20.26
CA GLU A 363 14.04 26.77 20.17
C GLU A 363 14.94 26.93 21.40
N GLY A 364 15.05 25.87 22.20
CA GLY A 364 15.83 25.90 23.44
C GLY A 364 15.39 26.99 24.42
N ARG A 365 16.33 27.84 24.85
CA ARG A 365 16.08 28.97 25.76
C ARG A 365 15.94 30.31 25.05
N GLU A 366 16.00 30.32 23.72
CA GLU A 366 15.89 31.55 22.96
C GLU A 366 14.46 32.12 23.00
N GLY A 367 14.31 33.35 22.51
CA GLY A 367 13.02 34.01 22.41
C GLY A 367 12.08 33.32 21.41
N LEU A 368 10.80 33.70 21.46
CA LEU A 368 9.79 33.22 20.52
C LEU A 368 10.13 33.70 19.10
N ARG A 369 10.22 32.75 18.16
CA ARG A 369 10.39 33.01 16.73
C ARG A 369 9.06 32.82 16.01
N THR A 370 8.90 33.50 14.88
CA THR A 370 7.73 33.31 14.00
C THR A 370 8.24 33.31 12.57
N GLU A 371 7.96 32.23 11.86
CA GLU A 371 8.34 32.06 10.47
C GLU A 371 7.10 31.83 9.60
N GLU A 372 7.17 32.29 8.35
CA GLU A 372 6.12 32.18 7.34
C GLU A 372 6.46 31.08 6.33
N TYR A 373 5.44 30.28 5.99
CA TYR A 373 5.52 29.14 5.08
C TYR A 373 4.38 29.18 4.05
N ASP A 374 4.65 28.65 2.86
CA ASP A 374 3.65 28.58 1.79
C ASP A 374 2.78 27.32 1.90
N LEU A 375 3.34 26.26 2.49
CA LEU A 375 2.70 24.96 2.70
C LEU A 375 3.16 24.35 4.03
N ALA A 376 2.24 23.72 4.78
CA ALA A 376 2.57 22.96 5.98
C ALA A 376 2.07 21.52 5.87
N ILE A 377 2.95 20.56 6.18
CA ILE A 377 2.68 19.13 6.16
C ILE A 377 2.56 18.66 7.61
N LEU A 378 1.44 18.04 7.92
CA LEU A 378 1.22 17.35 9.18
C LEU A 378 1.70 15.91 9.05
N SER A 379 2.80 15.58 9.72
CA SER A 379 3.31 14.22 9.78
C SER A 379 2.44 13.40 10.74
N VAL A 380 1.33 12.90 10.18
CA VAL A 380 0.31 12.13 10.88
C VAL A 380 0.79 10.76 11.31
N GLY A 381 0.37 10.35 12.51
CA GLY A 381 0.65 9.04 13.08
C GLY A 381 -0.09 7.89 12.39
N LEU A 382 0.28 6.67 12.76
CA LEU A 382 -0.38 5.43 12.38
C LEU A 382 -1.24 4.96 13.54
N GLY A 383 -2.50 4.61 13.27
CA GLY A 383 -3.42 4.06 14.27
C GLY A 383 -4.15 2.81 13.76
N PRO A 384 -4.86 2.10 14.66
CA PRO A 384 -5.69 0.97 14.26
C PRO A 384 -6.84 1.44 13.37
N GLY A 385 -7.13 0.66 12.33
CA GLY A 385 -8.23 0.93 11.42
C GLY A 385 -9.57 0.37 11.92
N SER A 386 -10.68 0.86 11.34
CA SER A 386 -12.01 0.29 11.60
C SER A 386 -12.09 -1.21 11.27
N SER A 387 -11.36 -1.65 10.24
CA SER A 387 -11.24 -3.05 9.84
C SER A 387 -10.52 -3.89 10.90
N SER A 388 -9.40 -3.41 11.44
CA SER A 388 -8.66 -4.15 12.46
C SER A 388 -9.47 -4.27 13.74
N LEU A 389 -10.18 -3.21 14.15
CA LEU A 389 -11.07 -3.26 15.33
C LEU A 389 -12.24 -4.23 15.12
N SER A 390 -12.90 -4.18 13.96
CA SER A 390 -14.00 -5.10 13.64
C SER A 390 -13.52 -6.55 13.58
N LEU A 391 -12.35 -6.79 12.97
CA LEU A 391 -11.73 -8.11 12.89
C LEU A 391 -11.41 -8.64 14.29
N SER A 392 -10.81 -7.82 15.16
CA SER A 392 -10.52 -8.22 16.54
C SER A 392 -11.78 -8.52 17.34
N GLN A 393 -12.87 -7.78 17.14
CA GLN A 393 -14.15 -8.09 17.78
C GLN A 393 -14.73 -9.42 17.29
N LYS A 394 -14.75 -9.65 15.97
CA LYS A 394 -15.26 -10.90 15.37
C LYS A 394 -14.43 -12.11 15.79
N LEU A 395 -13.13 -11.92 15.91
CA LEU A 395 -12.18 -12.96 16.26
C LEU A 395 -11.82 -12.98 17.74
N ASP A 396 -12.49 -12.22 18.60
CA ASP A 396 -12.23 -12.15 20.05
C ASP A 396 -10.72 -12.08 20.37
N LEU A 397 -10.03 -11.14 19.72
CA LEU A 397 -8.59 -10.90 19.88
C LEU A 397 -8.36 -9.81 20.91
N GLN A 398 -7.36 -10.03 21.77
CA GLN A 398 -6.99 -9.04 22.77
C GLN A 398 -6.23 -7.86 22.13
N LEU A 399 -6.74 -6.66 22.37
CA LEU A 399 -6.11 -5.41 21.96
C LEU A 399 -5.48 -4.72 23.18
N ASN A 400 -4.42 -3.95 22.95
CA ASN A 400 -3.83 -3.08 23.95
C ASN A 400 -4.68 -1.79 24.15
N GLU A 401 -4.27 -0.94 25.08
CA GLU A 401 -4.97 0.32 25.40
C GLU A 401 -5.09 1.29 24.21
N TYR A 402 -4.26 1.12 23.18
CA TYR A 402 -4.23 1.94 21.97
C TYR A 402 -4.97 1.30 20.78
N GLY A 403 -5.54 0.11 20.96
CA GLY A 403 -6.29 -0.61 19.93
C GLY A 403 -5.46 -1.44 18.93
N PHE A 404 -4.14 -1.59 19.15
CA PHE A 404 -3.32 -2.56 18.41
C PHE A 404 -3.42 -3.95 19.05
N TYR A 405 -3.10 -5.00 18.31
CA TYR A 405 -3.08 -6.35 18.86
C TYR A 405 -2.08 -6.47 20.01
N GLN A 406 -2.50 -7.07 21.13
CA GLN A 406 -1.65 -7.29 22.29
C GLN A 406 -0.76 -8.53 22.07
N SER A 407 0.42 -8.32 21.48
CA SER A 407 1.40 -9.39 21.26
C SER A 407 2.20 -9.75 22.52
N ASP A 408 2.63 -11.02 22.62
CA ASP A 408 3.64 -11.45 23.58
C ASP A 408 5.04 -11.03 23.07
N PRO A 409 5.85 -10.29 23.86
CA PRO A 409 7.19 -9.86 23.45
C PRO A 409 8.14 -11.00 23.03
N PHE A 410 7.98 -12.21 23.56
CA PHE A 410 8.78 -13.38 23.20
C PHE A 410 8.19 -14.19 22.04
N GLN A 411 6.94 -13.92 21.68
CA GLN A 411 6.22 -14.58 20.58
C GLN A 411 5.43 -13.57 19.75
N PRO A 412 6.10 -12.56 19.16
CA PRO A 412 5.43 -11.39 18.59
C PRO A 412 4.56 -11.68 17.37
N LEU A 413 4.70 -12.87 16.78
CA LEU A 413 3.97 -13.32 15.60
C LEU A 413 2.79 -14.24 15.92
N LEU A 414 2.68 -14.71 17.16
CA LEU A 414 1.63 -15.63 17.59
C LEU A 414 0.43 -14.84 18.11
N SER A 415 -0.77 -15.31 17.75
CA SER A 415 -1.97 -14.94 18.47
C SER A 415 -2.20 -15.86 19.67
N ASP A 416 -3.08 -15.44 20.57
CA ASP A 416 -3.66 -16.26 21.64
C ASP A 416 -4.43 -17.50 21.13
N LYS A 417 -4.72 -17.59 19.83
CA LYS A 417 -5.43 -18.68 19.16
C LYS A 417 -4.44 -19.53 18.35
N PRO A 418 -4.24 -20.82 18.71
CA PRO A 418 -3.34 -21.70 17.98
C PRO A 418 -3.69 -21.82 16.49
N GLY A 419 -2.70 -21.61 15.62
CA GLY A 419 -2.88 -21.60 14.15
C GLY A 419 -3.32 -20.26 13.56
N VAL A 420 -3.47 -19.22 14.40
CA VAL A 420 -3.66 -17.83 13.99
C VAL A 420 -2.37 -17.04 14.28
N TYR A 421 -1.91 -16.30 13.28
CA TYR A 421 -0.68 -15.50 13.35
C TYR A 421 -0.99 -14.03 13.05
N VAL A 422 -0.16 -13.13 13.56
CA VAL A 422 -0.35 -11.67 13.43
C VAL A 422 0.94 -11.02 12.95
N CYS A 423 0.86 -10.05 12.03
CA CYS A 423 2.03 -9.33 11.54
C CYS A 423 1.72 -7.93 11.02
N GLY A 424 2.79 -7.19 10.74
CA GLY A 424 2.70 -5.85 10.16
C GLY A 424 2.23 -4.83 11.19
N VAL A 425 1.64 -3.73 10.73
CA VAL A 425 1.26 -2.60 11.60
C VAL A 425 0.14 -2.95 12.60
N PHE A 426 -0.54 -4.08 12.41
CA PHE A 426 -1.61 -4.53 13.31
C PHE A 426 -1.14 -4.74 14.76
N THR A 427 0.12 -5.13 14.96
CA THR A 427 0.71 -5.31 16.29
C THR A 427 1.25 -4.01 16.89
N GLU A 428 1.81 -3.12 16.05
CA GLU A 428 2.35 -1.81 16.44
C GLU A 428 2.82 -1.03 15.20
N PRO A 429 2.96 0.31 15.26
CA PRO A 429 3.54 1.12 14.20
C PRO A 429 4.95 0.67 13.79
N LYS A 430 5.14 0.38 12.50
CA LYS A 430 6.42 -0.08 11.93
C LYS A 430 6.53 0.23 10.45
N ASP A 431 7.73 0.10 9.91
CA ASP A 431 8.01 0.36 8.50
C ASP A 431 7.78 -0.87 7.59
N ILE A 432 8.05 -0.68 6.29
CA ILE A 432 7.88 -1.70 5.26
C ILE A 432 8.83 -2.89 5.49
N PRO A 433 10.15 -2.71 5.66
CA PRO A 433 11.07 -3.81 5.97
C PRO A 433 10.64 -4.67 7.16
N GLU A 434 10.30 -4.06 8.30
CA GLU A 434 9.85 -4.80 9.49
C GLU A 434 8.54 -5.56 9.22
N SER A 435 7.61 -4.94 8.50
CA SER A 435 6.36 -5.59 8.11
C SER A 435 6.58 -6.82 7.22
N VAL A 436 7.51 -6.73 6.27
CA VAL A 436 7.90 -7.83 5.38
C VAL A 436 8.56 -8.97 6.17
N ILE A 437 9.49 -8.64 7.08
CA ILE A 437 10.17 -9.63 7.93
C ILE A 437 9.16 -10.40 8.78
N GLN A 438 8.23 -9.70 9.43
CA GLN A 438 7.19 -10.35 10.25
C GLN A 438 6.28 -11.24 9.40
N ALA A 439 5.89 -10.79 8.20
CA ALA A 439 5.06 -11.58 7.30
C ALA A 439 5.71 -12.90 6.89
N SER A 440 6.99 -12.89 6.51
CA SER A 440 7.75 -14.11 6.20
C SER A 440 7.90 -15.01 7.44
N GLY A 441 8.05 -14.43 8.63
CA GLY A 441 8.01 -15.18 9.89
C GLY A 441 6.67 -15.90 10.12
N CYS A 442 5.54 -15.22 9.91
CA CYS A 442 4.21 -15.83 9.99
C CYS A 442 4.01 -16.93 8.96
N ALA A 443 4.47 -16.73 7.72
CA ALA A 443 4.45 -17.75 6.68
C ALA A 443 5.23 -19.01 7.09
N ALA A 444 6.43 -18.84 7.66
CA ALA A 444 7.24 -19.95 8.15
C ALA A 444 6.56 -20.72 9.30
N LEU A 445 5.93 -20.01 10.25
CA LEU A 445 5.19 -20.63 11.35
C LEU A 445 3.97 -21.41 10.87
N ALA A 446 3.19 -20.84 9.95
CA ALA A 446 2.05 -21.51 9.33
C ALA A 446 2.49 -22.74 8.52
N ALA A 447 3.56 -22.62 7.73
CA ALA A 447 4.15 -23.72 6.99
C ALA A 447 4.64 -24.85 7.90
N GLY A 448 5.19 -24.52 9.07
CA GLY A 448 5.60 -25.49 10.08
C GLY A 448 4.41 -26.27 10.66
N LEU A 449 3.33 -25.58 11.01
CA LEU A 449 2.09 -26.22 11.48
C LEU A 449 1.50 -27.19 10.44
N LEU A 450 1.52 -26.78 9.17
CA LEU A 450 0.89 -27.48 8.04
C LEU A 450 1.84 -28.38 7.23
N ALA A 451 3.04 -28.65 7.73
CA ALA A 451 4.09 -29.34 6.96
C ALA A 451 3.62 -30.66 6.31
N GLU A 452 2.81 -31.44 7.02
CA GLU A 452 2.26 -32.73 6.55
C GLU A 452 1.23 -32.59 5.41
N ALA A 453 0.61 -31.42 5.27
CA ALA A 453 -0.39 -31.13 4.25
C ALA A 453 0.18 -30.33 3.07
N ARG A 454 1.49 -30.09 3.02
CA ARG A 454 2.16 -29.38 1.92
C ARG A 454 1.90 -30.09 0.60
N GLY A 455 1.60 -29.32 -0.44
CA GLY A 455 1.36 -29.84 -1.79
C GLY A 455 -0.04 -30.46 -2.00
N SER A 456 -0.86 -30.58 -0.96
CA SER A 456 -2.18 -31.25 -1.06
C SER A 456 -3.20 -30.49 -1.93
N LEU A 457 -3.07 -29.17 -2.04
CA LEU A 457 -4.04 -28.28 -2.71
C LEU A 457 -3.41 -27.34 -3.75
N VAL A 458 -2.13 -27.54 -4.09
CA VAL A 458 -1.44 -26.70 -5.07
C VAL A 458 -1.65 -27.20 -6.50
N LEU A 459 -1.64 -26.26 -7.43
CA LEU A 459 -1.64 -26.52 -8.85
C LEU A 459 -0.21 -26.47 -9.39
N GLU A 460 0.13 -27.41 -10.26
CA GLU A 460 1.41 -27.40 -10.95
C GLU A 460 1.46 -26.27 -12.00
N LYS A 461 2.54 -25.49 -11.99
CA LYS A 461 2.77 -24.42 -12.97
C LYS A 461 3.20 -25.07 -14.29
N THR A 462 2.35 -24.99 -15.30
CA THR A 462 2.69 -25.36 -16.68
C THR A 462 2.98 -24.12 -17.51
N TYR A 463 4.11 -24.12 -18.22
CA TYR A 463 4.52 -23.07 -19.14
C TYR A 463 4.36 -23.51 -20.59
N PRO A 464 4.13 -22.58 -21.54
CA PRO A 464 4.25 -22.92 -22.96
C PRO A 464 5.68 -23.43 -23.25
N PRO A 465 5.85 -24.31 -24.24
CA PRO A 465 7.16 -24.81 -24.62
C PRO A 465 8.06 -23.63 -25.04
N GLU A 466 9.31 -23.63 -24.58
CA GLU A 466 10.30 -22.65 -25.00
C GLU A 466 10.54 -22.76 -26.51
N LYS A 467 10.60 -21.60 -27.17
CA LYS A 467 10.91 -21.51 -28.59
C LYS A 467 12.42 -21.32 -28.76
N ASP A 468 13.09 -22.26 -29.42
CA ASP A 468 14.49 -22.07 -29.82
C ASP A 468 14.56 -21.07 -30.98
N VAL A 469 15.19 -19.93 -30.71
CA VAL A 469 15.36 -18.80 -31.63
C VAL A 469 16.83 -18.56 -31.98
N SER A 470 17.73 -19.49 -31.60
CA SER A 470 19.18 -19.34 -31.76
C SER A 470 19.62 -19.22 -33.22
N ALA A 471 18.88 -19.87 -34.14
CA ALA A 471 19.13 -19.86 -35.58
C ALA A 471 18.25 -18.85 -36.36
N GLU A 472 17.38 -18.09 -35.69
CA GLU A 472 16.52 -17.09 -36.33
C GLU A 472 17.23 -15.73 -36.44
N GLU A 473 16.97 -15.00 -37.53
CA GLU A 473 17.37 -13.60 -37.64
C GLU A 473 16.74 -12.77 -36.50
N PRO A 474 17.51 -11.88 -35.83
CA PRO A 474 16.98 -11.08 -34.74
C PRO A 474 15.78 -10.22 -35.17
N ARG A 475 14.66 -10.41 -34.48
CA ARG A 475 13.45 -9.57 -34.53
C ARG A 475 13.18 -9.08 -33.13
N ILE A 476 13.83 -7.98 -32.79
CA ILE A 476 13.90 -7.43 -31.44
C ILE A 476 12.72 -6.49 -31.22
N GLY A 477 11.98 -6.68 -30.13
CA GLY A 477 11.06 -5.68 -29.60
C GLY A 477 11.72 -4.89 -28.48
N VAL A 478 11.65 -3.56 -28.54
CA VAL A 478 12.17 -2.67 -27.50
C VAL A 478 11.02 -1.92 -26.85
N PHE A 479 10.85 -2.10 -25.54
CA PHE A 479 9.83 -1.42 -24.75
C PHE A 479 10.52 -0.47 -23.78
N VAL A 480 10.25 0.83 -23.90
CA VAL A 480 10.94 1.88 -23.14
C VAL A 480 9.97 2.52 -22.16
N CYS A 481 10.25 2.33 -20.87
CA CYS A 481 9.46 2.91 -19.79
C CYS A 481 9.77 4.40 -19.62
N HIS A 482 8.75 5.22 -19.41
CA HIS A 482 8.90 6.66 -19.19
C HIS A 482 8.44 7.13 -17.80
N CYS A 483 8.38 6.22 -16.82
CA CYS A 483 7.87 6.42 -15.45
C CYS A 483 8.23 7.79 -14.81
N GLY A 484 7.34 8.77 -15.00
CA GLY A 484 7.41 10.12 -14.41
C GLY A 484 8.80 10.78 -14.42
N SER A 485 9.10 11.52 -13.36
CA SER A 485 10.43 12.12 -13.12
C SER A 485 11.52 11.08 -12.86
N ASN A 486 11.17 9.83 -12.50
CA ASN A 486 12.16 8.79 -12.18
C ASN A 486 13.00 8.40 -13.41
N ILE A 487 12.38 8.32 -14.60
CA ILE A 487 13.10 8.01 -15.85
C ILE A 487 13.16 9.25 -16.74
N ALA A 488 12.01 9.86 -17.04
CA ALA A 488 11.94 10.96 -17.98
C ALA A 488 12.55 12.27 -17.43
N GLY A 489 12.82 12.33 -16.12
CA GLY A 489 13.58 13.44 -15.51
C GLY A 489 15.09 13.36 -15.76
N VAL A 490 15.61 12.20 -16.17
CA VAL A 490 17.05 11.96 -16.37
C VAL A 490 17.39 11.71 -17.86
N VAL A 491 16.51 11.03 -18.60
CA VAL A 491 16.75 10.60 -19.98
C VAL A 491 15.60 11.04 -20.89
N ASP A 492 15.92 11.50 -22.11
CA ASP A 492 14.92 11.74 -23.15
C ASP A 492 14.43 10.41 -23.74
N VAL A 493 13.26 9.97 -23.29
CA VAL A 493 12.68 8.69 -23.68
C VAL A 493 12.33 8.64 -25.17
N ASN A 494 11.93 9.76 -25.78
CA ASN A 494 11.60 9.81 -27.19
C ASN A 494 12.86 9.61 -28.03
N GLN A 495 13.95 10.28 -27.66
CA GLN A 495 15.24 10.12 -28.33
C GLN A 495 15.76 8.67 -28.19
N VAL A 496 15.62 8.04 -27.02
CA VAL A 496 15.99 6.64 -26.83
C VAL A 496 15.16 5.71 -27.73
N ALA A 497 13.85 5.92 -27.79
CA ALA A 497 12.97 5.12 -28.64
C ALA A 497 13.29 5.30 -30.14
N GLU A 498 13.55 6.54 -30.59
CA GLU A 498 13.98 6.82 -31.96
C GLU A 498 15.32 6.18 -32.30
N TYR A 499 16.30 6.27 -31.39
CA TYR A 499 17.58 5.60 -31.55
C TYR A 499 17.40 4.08 -31.64
N ALA A 500 16.60 3.48 -30.76
CA ALA A 500 16.31 2.05 -30.78
C ALA A 500 15.70 1.59 -32.12
N ARG A 501 14.78 2.39 -32.70
CA ARG A 501 14.19 2.09 -34.03
C ARG A 501 15.22 2.05 -35.15
N SER A 502 16.33 2.79 -35.02
CA SER A 502 17.40 2.82 -36.02
C SER A 502 18.34 1.61 -35.97
N LEU A 503 18.29 0.82 -34.89
CA LEU A 503 19.23 -0.28 -34.68
C LEU A 503 18.91 -1.51 -35.55
N PRO A 504 19.93 -2.20 -36.10
CA PRO A 504 19.73 -3.42 -36.87
C PRO A 504 18.98 -4.50 -36.08
N GLY A 505 18.01 -5.15 -36.72
CA GLY A 505 17.23 -6.24 -36.13
C GLY A 505 16.10 -5.79 -35.18
N VAL A 506 15.96 -4.50 -34.90
CA VAL A 506 14.81 -3.97 -34.15
C VAL A 506 13.59 -3.91 -35.06
N ALA A 507 12.57 -4.70 -34.72
CA ALA A 507 11.33 -4.83 -35.49
C ALA A 507 10.18 -3.99 -34.92
N TYR A 508 10.23 -3.66 -33.63
CA TYR A 508 9.17 -2.91 -32.95
C TYR A 508 9.73 -2.10 -31.78
N VAL A 509 9.24 -0.87 -31.59
CA VAL A 509 9.59 -0.02 -30.45
C VAL A 509 8.36 0.71 -29.92
N GLU A 510 8.12 0.55 -28.63
CA GLU A 510 7.00 1.15 -27.90
C GLU A 510 7.48 1.87 -26.64
N THR A 511 6.73 2.90 -26.24
CA THR A 511 7.01 3.70 -25.05
C THR A 511 5.79 3.70 -24.16
N ASP A 512 5.95 3.27 -22.91
CA ASP A 512 4.86 3.11 -21.95
C ASP A 512 5.13 3.88 -20.67
N LEU A 513 4.08 4.41 -20.04
CA LEU A 513 4.23 5.13 -18.76
C LEU A 513 4.70 4.20 -17.65
N PHE A 514 4.16 2.98 -17.63
CA PHE A 514 4.49 1.98 -16.62
C PHE A 514 4.59 0.60 -17.26
N THR A 515 5.77 0.24 -17.75
CA THR A 515 5.99 -1.10 -18.34
C THR A 515 5.70 -2.25 -17.36
N CYS A 516 5.77 -2.00 -16.05
CA CYS A 516 5.46 -2.98 -15.00
C CYS A 516 3.96 -3.15 -14.72
N ALA A 517 3.08 -2.33 -15.31
CA ALA A 517 1.64 -2.45 -15.12
C ALA A 517 1.08 -3.70 -15.82
N GLN A 518 0.05 -4.32 -15.24
CA GLN A 518 -0.49 -5.61 -15.71
C GLN A 518 -1.01 -5.55 -17.15
N ASP A 519 -1.67 -4.46 -17.52
CA ASP A 519 -2.14 -4.18 -18.88
C ASP A 519 -0.99 -4.06 -19.86
N THR A 520 0.05 -3.31 -19.53
CA THR A 520 1.23 -3.18 -20.39
C THR A 520 1.95 -4.52 -20.57
N VAL A 521 1.99 -5.38 -19.55
CA VAL A 521 2.53 -6.75 -19.68
C VAL A 521 1.68 -7.60 -20.63
N LEU A 522 0.35 -7.49 -20.56
CA LEU A 522 -0.56 -8.19 -21.49
C LEU A 522 -0.43 -7.67 -22.92
N GLU A 523 -0.37 -6.36 -23.11
CA GLU A 523 -0.16 -5.71 -24.42
C GLU A 523 1.18 -6.12 -25.02
N MET A 524 2.25 -6.11 -24.22
CA MET A 524 3.57 -6.60 -24.62
C MET A 524 3.50 -8.05 -25.13
N ARG A 525 2.76 -8.95 -24.46
CA ARG A 525 2.56 -10.33 -24.93
C ARG A 525 1.85 -10.40 -26.28
N GLU A 526 0.87 -9.54 -26.52
CA GLU A 526 0.19 -9.47 -27.82
C GLU A 526 1.10 -8.90 -28.90
N LYS A 527 1.89 -7.86 -28.60
CA LYS A 527 2.89 -7.30 -29.52
C LYS A 527 3.99 -8.28 -29.89
N ILE A 528 4.41 -9.13 -28.96
CA ILE A 528 5.35 -10.23 -29.22
C ILE A 528 4.81 -11.16 -30.30
N LYS A 529 3.53 -11.53 -30.21
CA LYS A 529 2.88 -12.40 -31.21
C LYS A 529 2.63 -11.65 -32.52
N GLU A 530 2.08 -10.45 -32.47
CA GLU A 530 1.70 -9.62 -33.62
C GLU A 530 2.91 -9.36 -34.53
N HIS A 531 4.04 -8.98 -33.95
CA HIS A 531 5.25 -8.63 -34.71
C HIS A 531 6.20 -9.83 -34.91
N ASN A 532 5.84 -11.01 -34.40
CA ASN A 532 6.67 -12.21 -34.38
C ASN A 532 8.08 -11.90 -33.84
N LEU A 533 8.11 -11.31 -32.65
CA LEU A 533 9.35 -10.93 -31.96
C LEU A 533 10.00 -12.18 -31.38
N ASN A 534 11.31 -12.31 -31.54
CA ASN A 534 12.09 -13.44 -31.03
C ASN A 534 13.15 -13.04 -30.01
N ARG A 535 13.30 -11.74 -29.74
CA ARG A 535 14.15 -11.18 -28.68
C ARG A 535 13.46 -9.94 -28.10
N ILE A 536 13.58 -9.72 -26.80
CA ILE A 536 12.91 -8.60 -26.11
C ILE A 536 13.92 -7.82 -25.28
N VAL A 537 13.84 -6.50 -25.37
CA VAL A 537 14.55 -5.57 -24.50
C VAL A 537 13.50 -4.71 -23.81
N VAL A 538 13.46 -4.79 -22.48
CA VAL A 538 12.62 -3.89 -21.67
C VAL A 538 13.55 -2.94 -20.92
N SER A 539 13.46 -1.65 -21.23
CA SER A 539 14.17 -0.59 -20.54
C SER A 539 13.25 -0.01 -19.47
N ALA A 540 13.47 -0.38 -18.21
CA ALA A 540 12.61 -0.03 -17.08
C ALA A 540 13.40 0.22 -15.79
N CYS A 541 12.74 0.81 -14.78
CA CYS A 541 13.33 1.06 -13.45
C CYS A 541 13.75 -0.22 -12.72
N THR A 542 13.10 -1.35 -13.01
CA THR A 542 13.31 -2.62 -12.30
C THR A 542 13.26 -3.80 -13.28
N PRO A 543 14.16 -4.79 -13.15
CA PRO A 543 14.09 -6.01 -13.93
C PRO A 543 13.06 -7.01 -13.36
N LEU A 544 12.59 -6.85 -12.13
CA LEU A 544 11.84 -7.90 -11.41
C LEU A 544 10.58 -8.37 -12.14
N THR A 545 9.83 -7.47 -12.78
CA THR A 545 8.61 -7.82 -13.54
C THR A 545 8.91 -8.44 -14.91
N HIS A 546 10.15 -8.36 -15.38
CA HIS A 546 10.54 -8.69 -16.76
C HIS A 546 11.63 -9.75 -16.85
N ALA A 547 12.16 -10.19 -15.70
CA ALA A 547 13.21 -11.19 -15.65
C ALA A 547 12.71 -12.56 -16.12
N PRO A 548 13.60 -13.40 -16.69
CA PRO A 548 13.28 -14.80 -16.95
C PRO A 548 12.83 -15.50 -15.67
N LEU A 549 11.83 -16.38 -15.79
CA LEU A 549 11.29 -17.19 -14.69
C LEU A 549 12.24 -18.30 -14.24
#